data_AF-A0A9P3TCY4-F1
#
_entry.id   AF-A0A9P3TCY4-F1
#
_cell.length_a   1.000
_cell.length_b   1.000
_cell.length_c   1.000
_cell.angle_alpha   90.00
_cell.angle_beta   90.00
_cell.angle_gamma   90.00
#
_symmetry.space_group_name_H-M   'P 1'
#
loop_
_entity.id
_entity.type
_entity.pdbx_description
1 polymer ?
#
loop_
_entity_poly.entity_id
_entity_poly.type
_entity_poly.pdbx_seq_one_letter_code
_entity_poly.pdbx_strand_id
1 'polypeptide(L)'
;MPWCKFFLSGIGLSLSIAAAQATPTVCPQHPTQQDKAYALNDASLFVGPPKDLVELMPDNDRETVWTLHDYQDQAKEHETSLYFICHYKNTKQSVELIVPANAKKCSVAYHKNRKLIAACE
;
A
#
# COMPACT_ATOMS: atom_id res chain seq x y z
N MET A 1 43.50 -32.22 45.48
CA MET A 1 42.43 -32.19 44.44
C MET A 1 41.80 -30.81 44.47
N PRO A 2 41.99 -29.93 43.48
CA PRO A 2 41.30 -28.65 43.46
C PRO A 2 39.95 -28.79 42.75
N TRP A 3 38.94 -28.24 43.41
CA TRP A 3 37.53 -28.24 43.05
C TRP A 3 37.28 -27.20 41.95
N CYS A 4 37.02 -27.64 40.71
CA CYS A 4 36.58 -26.75 39.64
C CYS A 4 35.13 -26.32 39.89
N LYS A 5 34.93 -25.05 40.25
CA LYS A 5 33.62 -24.39 40.22
C LYS A 5 33.38 -23.86 38.81
N PHE A 6 32.52 -24.51 38.04
CA PHE A 6 32.06 -24.02 36.75
C PHE A 6 31.00 -22.93 36.97
N PHE A 7 31.35 -21.68 36.65
CA PHE A 7 30.38 -20.60 36.46
C PHE A 7 29.68 -20.81 35.11
N LEU A 8 28.42 -21.25 35.14
CA LEU A 8 27.54 -21.24 33.96
C LEU A 8 27.02 -19.83 33.74
N SER A 9 27.68 -19.08 32.85
CA SER A 9 27.17 -17.80 32.37
C SER A 9 26.21 -18.07 31.22
N GLY A 10 24.90 -17.90 31.47
CA GLY A 10 23.86 -18.04 30.45
C GLY A 10 23.91 -16.86 29.48
N ILE A 11 24.30 -17.12 28.24
CA ILE A 11 24.19 -16.14 27.14
C ILE A 11 22.72 -16.16 26.69
N GLY A 12 21.93 -15.20 27.17
CA GLY A 12 20.62 -14.92 26.64
C GLY A 12 20.74 -14.32 25.24
N LEU A 13 20.51 -15.12 24.21
CA LEU A 13 20.35 -14.65 22.84
C LEU A 13 19.01 -13.91 22.72
N SER A 14 19.05 -12.59 22.86
CA SER A 14 17.93 -11.71 22.53
C SER A 14 17.77 -11.65 21.01
N LEU A 15 16.84 -12.45 20.49
CA LEU A 15 16.37 -12.36 19.11
C LEU A 15 15.56 -11.06 18.95
N SER A 16 16.19 -10.03 18.38
CA SER A 16 15.50 -8.81 17.99
C SER A 16 14.57 -9.12 16.81
N ILE A 17 13.26 -9.16 17.04
CA ILE A 17 12.27 -9.20 15.98
C ILE A 17 12.25 -7.81 15.34
N ALA A 18 12.81 -7.69 14.14
CA ALA A 18 12.63 -6.48 13.33
C ALA A 18 11.15 -6.36 12.99
N ALA A 19 10.47 -5.34 13.53
CA ALA A 19 9.13 -5.00 13.11
C ALA A 19 9.21 -4.55 11.64
N ALA A 20 8.72 -5.39 10.72
CA ALA A 20 8.54 -5.01 9.33
C ALA A 20 7.50 -3.87 9.28
N GLN A 21 7.98 -2.63 9.22
CA GLN A 21 7.10 -1.48 8.98
C GLN A 21 6.54 -1.63 7.57
N ALA A 22 5.21 -1.65 7.46
CA ALA A 22 4.52 -1.66 6.17
C ALA A 22 4.96 -0.41 5.39
N THR A 23 5.76 -0.58 4.34
CA THR A 23 6.07 0.55 3.47
C THR A 23 4.81 0.91 2.70
N PRO A 24 4.36 2.17 2.77
CA PRO A 24 3.16 2.60 2.07
C PRO A 24 3.33 2.35 0.57
N THR A 25 2.27 1.89 -0.07
CA THR A 25 2.23 1.71 -1.53
C THR A 25 1.80 3.03 -2.14
N VAL A 26 2.70 3.68 -2.88
CA VAL A 26 2.49 5.04 -3.40
C VAL A 26 2.50 5.01 -4.92
N CYS A 27 1.50 5.65 -5.52
CA CYS A 27 1.45 5.85 -6.97
C CYS A 27 2.68 6.65 -7.45
N PRO A 28 3.38 6.17 -8.48
CA PRO A 28 4.45 6.96 -9.07
C PRO A 28 3.86 8.21 -9.70
N GLN A 29 4.63 9.28 -9.68
CA GLN A 29 4.15 10.61 -10.06
C GLN A 29 3.98 10.78 -11.58
N HIS A 30 4.59 9.87 -12.35
CA HIS A 30 4.46 9.72 -13.79
C HIS A 30 4.40 8.22 -14.09
N PRO A 31 3.82 7.79 -15.23
CA PRO A 31 3.67 6.37 -15.56
C PRO A 31 5.03 5.66 -15.67
N THR A 32 6.01 6.34 -16.28
CA THR A 32 7.40 5.89 -16.40
C THR A 32 8.34 7.03 -16.02
N GLN A 33 9.63 6.72 -15.82
CA GLN A 33 10.62 7.76 -15.47
C GLN A 33 10.87 8.77 -16.61
N GLN A 34 10.63 8.34 -17.86
CA GLN A 34 10.82 9.14 -19.06
C GLN A 34 9.60 10.01 -19.39
N ASP A 35 8.40 9.60 -18.96
CA ASP A 35 7.13 10.23 -19.32
C ASP A 35 6.70 11.37 -18.38
N LYS A 36 7.59 12.37 -18.21
CA LYS A 36 7.35 13.51 -17.31
C LYS A 36 6.17 14.42 -17.72
N ALA A 37 5.66 14.28 -18.95
CA ALA A 37 4.52 15.04 -19.43
C ALA A 37 3.19 14.59 -18.80
N TYR A 38 3.12 13.36 -18.29
CA TYR A 38 1.88 12.77 -17.77
C TYR A 38 1.94 12.72 -16.24
N ALA A 39 1.53 13.80 -15.59
CA ALA A 39 1.46 13.86 -14.12
C ALA A 39 0.29 13.01 -13.60
N LEU A 40 0.43 12.47 -12.38
CA LEU A 40 -0.65 11.79 -11.66
C LEU A 40 -1.92 12.66 -11.60
N ASN A 41 -3.08 12.06 -11.89
CA ASN A 41 -4.38 12.74 -11.93
C ASN A 41 -5.31 12.34 -10.79
N ASP A 42 -5.42 11.03 -10.53
CA ASP A 42 -6.24 10.43 -9.48
C ASP A 42 -5.83 8.95 -9.33
N ALA A 43 -6.63 8.18 -8.59
CA ALA A 43 -6.53 6.74 -8.54
C ALA A 43 -7.91 6.10 -8.32
N SER A 44 -8.01 4.82 -8.71
CA SER A 44 -9.20 3.98 -8.52
C SER A 44 -8.84 2.74 -7.69
N LEU A 45 -9.82 2.20 -6.95
CA LEU A 45 -9.64 1.00 -6.13
C LEU A 45 -10.61 -0.10 -6.57
N PHE A 46 -10.15 -1.35 -6.63
CA PHE A 46 -10.94 -2.51 -7.05
C PHE A 46 -10.71 -3.71 -6.11
N VAL A 47 -11.74 -4.55 -5.98
CA VAL A 47 -11.67 -5.86 -5.30
C VAL A 47 -11.42 -6.94 -6.35
N GLY A 48 -10.15 -7.18 -6.65
CA GLY A 48 -9.71 -8.05 -7.74
C GLY A 48 -9.22 -7.30 -8.97
N PRO A 49 -8.72 -8.03 -9.99
CA PRO A 49 -8.14 -7.41 -11.18
C PRO A 49 -9.15 -6.49 -11.89
N PRO A 50 -8.75 -5.30 -12.35
CA PRO A 50 -9.68 -4.27 -12.83
C PRO A 50 -10.42 -4.63 -14.14
N LYS A 51 -10.05 -5.71 -14.82
CA LYS A 51 -10.77 -6.16 -16.02
C LYS A 51 -12.15 -6.66 -15.61
N ASP A 52 -13.17 -5.90 -16.00
CA ASP A 52 -14.60 -6.20 -15.84
C ASP A 52 -15.16 -6.04 -14.41
N LEU A 53 -14.42 -5.37 -13.52
CA LEU A 53 -14.87 -5.07 -12.16
C LEU A 53 -15.27 -3.60 -11.98
N VAL A 54 -16.21 -3.38 -11.06
CA VAL A 54 -16.71 -2.05 -10.70
C VAL A 54 -15.71 -1.37 -9.76
N GLU A 55 -15.41 -0.11 -10.04
CA GLU A 55 -14.60 0.73 -9.16
C GLU A 55 -15.29 0.93 -7.81
N LEU A 56 -14.53 0.78 -6.73
CA LEU A 56 -15.02 1.07 -5.40
C LEU A 56 -15.21 2.58 -5.23
N MET A 57 -16.41 2.95 -4.76
CA MET A 57 -16.71 4.32 -4.42
C MET A 57 -15.92 4.74 -3.15
N PRO A 58 -15.32 5.95 -3.12
CA PRO A 58 -14.74 6.50 -1.90
C PRO A 58 -15.77 6.59 -0.78
N ASP A 59 -15.29 6.60 0.47
CA ASP A 59 -16.12 6.63 1.68
C ASP A 59 -16.95 7.93 1.79
N ASN A 60 -16.55 9.02 1.12
CA ASN A 60 -17.27 10.29 1.13
C ASN A 60 -17.02 11.15 -0.13
N ASP A 61 -17.88 12.15 -0.33
CA ASP A 61 -17.86 13.03 -1.52
C ASP A 61 -16.79 14.14 -1.47
N ARG A 62 -16.15 14.36 -0.32
CA ARG A 62 -15.21 15.48 -0.11
C ARG A 62 -13.77 15.07 -0.34
N GLU A 63 -13.45 13.85 0.04
CA GLU A 63 -12.11 13.28 0.02
C GLU A 63 -12.15 11.91 -0.64
N THR A 64 -11.22 11.69 -1.56
CA THR A 64 -11.02 10.38 -2.18
C THR A 64 -10.28 9.49 -1.19
N VAL A 65 -11.00 8.85 -0.27
CA VAL A 65 -10.48 7.96 0.78
C VAL A 65 -11.30 6.66 0.77
N TRP A 66 -10.63 5.53 0.91
CA TRP A 66 -11.25 4.22 1.10
C TRP A 66 -10.71 3.58 2.37
N THR A 67 -11.59 3.17 3.27
CA THR A 67 -11.25 2.33 4.43
C THR A 67 -11.25 0.87 3.99
N LEU A 68 -10.13 0.16 4.17
CA LEU A 68 -9.90 -1.10 3.45
C LEU A 68 -10.37 -2.36 4.19
N HIS A 69 -10.72 -2.29 5.47
CA HIS A 69 -10.96 -3.48 6.30
C HIS A 69 -11.96 -4.46 5.63
N ASP A 70 -13.14 -3.97 5.29
CA ASP A 70 -14.20 -4.81 4.73
C ASP A 70 -13.85 -5.31 3.32
N TYR A 71 -13.19 -4.47 2.52
CA TYR A 71 -12.73 -4.84 1.18
C TYR A 71 -11.60 -5.87 1.21
N GLN A 72 -10.72 -5.81 2.21
CA GLN A 72 -9.65 -6.79 2.42
C GLN A 72 -10.24 -8.15 2.81
N ASP A 73 -11.30 -8.18 3.63
CA ASP A 73 -11.97 -9.41 3.98
C ASP A 73 -12.72 -10.00 2.78
N GLN A 74 -13.40 -9.16 1.99
CA GLN A 74 -13.99 -9.57 0.72
C GLN A 74 -12.94 -10.12 -0.25
N ALA A 75 -11.79 -9.45 -0.39
CA ALA A 75 -10.72 -9.92 -1.26
C ALA A 75 -10.19 -11.30 -0.83
N LYS A 76 -10.03 -11.53 0.48
CA LYS A 76 -9.64 -12.86 1.02
C LYS A 76 -10.69 -13.92 0.73
N GLU A 77 -11.97 -13.62 0.92
CA GLU A 77 -13.09 -14.55 0.66
C GLU A 77 -13.10 -15.02 -0.79
N HIS A 78 -12.77 -14.13 -1.72
CA HIS A 78 -12.70 -14.43 -3.15
C HIS A 78 -11.30 -14.85 -3.64
N GLU A 79 -10.37 -15.16 -2.74
CA GLU A 79 -8.98 -15.55 -3.06
C GLU A 79 -8.28 -14.56 -4.00
N THR A 80 -8.54 -13.27 -3.82
CA THR A 80 -8.04 -12.18 -4.65
C THR A 80 -7.34 -11.10 -3.81
N SER A 81 -6.96 -9.99 -4.43
CA SER A 81 -6.32 -8.84 -3.79
C SER A 81 -7.05 -7.55 -4.11
N LEU A 82 -6.77 -6.49 -3.35
CA LEU A 82 -7.18 -5.15 -3.74
C LEU A 82 -6.17 -4.58 -4.73
N TYR A 83 -6.68 -3.93 -5.77
CA TYR A 83 -5.90 -3.33 -6.84
C TYR A 83 -6.11 -1.82 -6.85
N PHE A 84 -5.01 -1.07 -6.81
CA PHE A 84 -5.00 0.38 -6.82
C PHE A 84 -4.41 0.87 -8.13
N ILE A 85 -5.24 1.54 -8.94
CA ILE A 85 -4.91 1.95 -10.30
C ILE A 85 -4.61 3.44 -10.30
N CYS A 86 -3.37 3.80 -10.62
CA CYS A 86 -2.92 5.18 -10.74
C CYS A 86 -3.24 5.70 -12.15
N HIS A 87 -4.00 6.78 -12.26
CA HIS A 87 -4.35 7.39 -13.55
C HIS A 87 -3.56 8.68 -13.77
N TYR A 88 -3.25 8.96 -15.03
CA TYR A 88 -2.37 10.05 -15.40
C TYR A 88 -3.03 11.03 -16.37
N LYS A 89 -2.71 12.31 -16.22
CA LYS A 89 -3.27 13.39 -17.05
C LYS A 89 -2.87 13.21 -18.51
N ASN A 90 -3.80 13.50 -19.40
CA ASN A 90 -3.59 13.56 -20.86
C ASN A 90 -3.07 12.26 -21.49
N THR A 91 -3.33 11.12 -20.86
CA THR A 91 -2.93 9.80 -21.38
C THR A 91 -3.89 8.72 -20.92
N LYS A 92 -3.87 7.58 -21.62
CA LYS A 92 -4.56 6.34 -21.20
C LYS A 92 -3.65 5.39 -20.43
N GLN A 93 -2.39 5.77 -20.24
CA GLN A 93 -1.47 4.98 -19.42
C GLN A 93 -1.93 4.98 -17.97
N SER A 94 -1.79 3.84 -17.30
CA SER A 94 -2.04 3.66 -15.88
C SER A 94 -0.95 2.77 -15.27
N VAL A 95 -0.82 2.85 -13.96
CA VAL A 95 0.03 1.94 -13.19
C VAL A 95 -0.85 1.17 -12.23
N GLU A 96 -0.77 -0.14 -12.28
CA GLU A 96 -1.49 -1.05 -11.39
C GLU A 96 -0.59 -1.42 -10.21
N LEU A 97 -1.10 -1.24 -8.99
CA LEU A 97 -0.42 -1.60 -7.75
C LEU A 97 -1.31 -2.56 -6.95
N ILE A 98 -0.71 -3.63 -6.42
CA ILE A 98 -1.39 -4.51 -5.46
C ILE A 98 -1.33 -3.85 -4.09
N VAL A 99 -2.48 -3.70 -3.43
CA VAL A 99 -2.56 -3.10 -2.10
C VAL A 99 -2.12 -4.13 -1.05
N PRO A 100 -1.18 -3.78 -0.15
CA PRO A 100 -0.75 -4.68 0.92
C PRO A 100 -1.92 -5.10 1.83
N ALA A 101 -1.93 -6.35 2.27
CA ALA A 101 -2.98 -6.91 3.13
C ALA A 101 -3.09 -6.23 4.52
N ASN A 102 -2.05 -5.51 4.93
CA ASN A 102 -2.00 -4.76 6.19
C ASN A 102 -2.32 -3.26 6.03
N ALA A 103 -2.54 -2.79 4.79
CA ALA A 103 -2.98 -1.43 4.56
C ALA A 103 -4.38 -1.23 5.14
N LYS A 104 -4.57 -0.13 5.85
CA LYS A 104 -5.83 0.23 6.51
C LYS A 104 -6.67 1.15 5.66
N LYS A 105 -6.04 2.00 4.85
CA LYS A 105 -6.73 2.93 3.95
C LYS A 105 -5.96 3.13 2.65
N CYS A 106 -6.67 3.49 1.59
CA CYS A 106 -6.11 4.15 0.42
C CYS A 106 -6.67 5.57 0.33
N SER A 107 -5.91 6.51 -0.21
CA SER A 107 -6.39 7.87 -0.43
C SER A 107 -5.70 8.58 -1.58
N VAL A 108 -6.38 9.59 -2.11
CA VAL A 108 -5.85 10.57 -3.06
C VAL A 108 -5.99 11.96 -2.44
N ALA A 109 -4.87 12.65 -2.25
CA ALA A 109 -4.85 13.96 -1.60
C ALA A 109 -3.74 14.87 -2.17
N TYR A 110 -3.95 16.19 -2.05
CA TYR A 110 -2.90 17.16 -2.36
C TYR A 110 -1.95 17.31 -1.17
N HIS A 111 -0.65 17.13 -1.42
CA HIS A 111 0.40 17.42 -0.46
C HIS A 111 0.76 18.91 -0.47
N LYS A 112 1.50 19.38 0.55
CA LYS A 112 1.83 20.81 0.80
C LYS A 112 2.40 21.58 -0.41
N ASN A 113 3.00 20.90 -1.37
CA ASN A 113 3.56 21.46 -2.60
C ASN A 113 2.55 21.47 -3.79
N ARG A 114 1.25 21.29 -3.54
CA ARG A 114 0.20 21.10 -4.56
C ARG A 114 0.43 19.91 -5.49
N LYS A 115 1.26 18.95 -5.06
CA LYS A 115 1.46 17.69 -5.75
C LYS A 115 0.39 16.70 -5.28
N LEU A 116 -0.30 16.08 -6.21
CA LEU A 116 -1.22 15.01 -5.89
C LEU A 116 -0.44 13.77 -5.45
N ILE A 117 -0.87 13.15 -4.37
CA ILE A 117 -0.35 11.87 -3.89
C ILE A 117 -1.53 10.92 -3.80
N ALA A 118 -1.37 9.74 -4.39
CA ALA A 118 -2.27 8.61 -4.21
C ALA A 118 -1.48 7.49 -3.53
N ALA A 119 -1.97 6.98 -2.40
CA ALA A 119 -1.24 6.00 -1.61
C ALA A 119 -2.15 5.12 -0.76
N CYS A 120 -1.65 3.94 -0.37
CA CYS A 120 -2.27 3.05 0.59
C CYS A 120 -1.31 2.78 1.76
N GLU A 121 -1.84 2.88 2.99
CA GLU A 121 -1.12 2.75 4.27
C GLU A 121 -1.93 2.02 5.33
#